data_AF-A0A497NIW3-F1
#
_entry.id   AF-A0A497NIW3-F1
#
_cell.length_a   1.000
_cell.length_b   1.000
_cell.length_c   1.000
_cell.angle_alpha   90.00
_cell.angle_beta   90.00
_cell.angle_gamma   90.00
#
_symmetry.space_group_name_H-M   'P 1'
#
loop_
_entity.id
_entity.type
_entity.pdbx_description
1 polymer ?
#
loop_
_entity_poly.entity_id
_entity_poly.type
_entity_poly.pdbx_seq_one_letter_code
_entity_poly.pdbx_strand_id
1 'polypeptide(L)'
;MKKKNKKENGVKSRLKEAKKMEAEAERSLAVARAKLAHAMIEWIQSLRKDPLIRSFEERATLYATSLRNLFKFLVESRPEKMNEAPSPAARRNIENFIRTYRSLRIDFQKIANLSDEDMEKLFPEESGYFETWADAVSMLDNMLHQVVQMVAYLQRAKF
;
A
#
# COMPACT_ATOMS: atom_id res chain seq x y z
N MET A 1 -70.50 -17.06 23.35
CA MET A 1 -69.39 -16.10 23.61
C MET A 1 -67.97 -16.67 23.40
N LYS A 2 -67.63 -17.90 23.80
CA LYS A 2 -66.25 -18.45 23.71
C LYS A 2 -65.59 -18.48 22.30
N LYS A 3 -66.36 -18.65 21.21
CA LYS A 3 -65.82 -18.67 19.82
C LYS A 3 -65.39 -17.30 19.28
N LYS A 4 -65.95 -16.19 19.80
CA LYS A 4 -65.66 -14.82 19.33
C LYS A 4 -64.32 -14.32 19.90
N ASN A 5 -64.09 -14.51 21.20
CA ASN A 5 -62.82 -14.18 21.86
C ASN A 5 -61.61 -14.96 21.31
N LYS A 6 -61.80 -16.23 20.89
CA LYS A 6 -60.71 -17.04 20.32
C LYS A 6 -60.29 -16.55 18.92
N LYS A 7 -61.26 -16.04 18.13
CA LYS A 7 -61.01 -15.43 16.81
C LYS A 7 -60.30 -14.09 16.93
N GLU A 8 -60.72 -13.24 17.87
CA GLU A 8 -60.09 -11.93 18.14
C GLU A 8 -58.65 -12.05 18.67
N ASN A 9 -58.38 -13.04 19.52
CA ASN A 9 -57.01 -13.31 19.99
C ASN A 9 -56.09 -13.83 18.86
N GLY A 10 -56.62 -14.65 17.94
CA GLY A 10 -55.87 -15.10 16.76
C GLY A 10 -55.52 -13.97 15.78
N VAL A 11 -56.43 -13.00 15.61
CA VAL A 11 -56.19 -11.81 14.77
C VAL A 11 -55.14 -10.89 15.41
N LYS A 12 -55.21 -10.63 16.72
CA LYS A 12 -54.20 -9.83 17.45
C LYS A 12 -52.81 -10.46 17.41
N SER A 13 -52.72 -11.79 17.51
CA SER A 13 -51.44 -12.52 17.41
C SER A 13 -50.79 -12.33 16.03
N ARG A 14 -51.56 -12.54 14.95
CA ARG A 14 -51.08 -12.37 13.57
C ARG A 14 -50.65 -10.92 13.29
N LEU A 15 -51.36 -9.95 13.85
CA LEU A 15 -51.01 -8.53 13.70
C LEU A 15 -49.69 -8.19 14.41
N LYS A 16 -49.43 -8.78 15.59
CA LYS A 16 -48.13 -8.62 16.29
C LYS A 16 -47.00 -9.26 15.51
N GLU A 17 -47.24 -10.44 14.93
CA GLU A 17 -46.25 -11.18 14.15
C GLU A 17 -45.91 -10.46 12.83
N ALA A 18 -46.92 -9.91 12.14
CA ALA A 18 -46.72 -9.07 10.97
C ALA A 18 -45.90 -7.81 11.29
N LYS A 19 -46.21 -7.10 12.38
CA LYS A 19 -45.44 -5.93 12.83
C LYS A 19 -43.99 -6.28 13.19
N LYS A 20 -43.77 -7.47 13.75
CA LYS A 20 -42.41 -7.96 14.05
C LYS A 20 -41.62 -8.22 12.76
N MET A 21 -42.24 -8.88 11.77
CA MET A 21 -41.62 -9.11 10.47
C MET A 21 -41.35 -7.81 9.71
N GLU A 22 -42.26 -6.83 9.78
CA GLU A 22 -42.07 -5.50 9.19
C GLU A 22 -40.88 -4.77 9.81
N ALA A 23 -40.80 -4.71 11.14
CA ALA A 23 -39.66 -4.12 11.84
C ALA A 23 -38.33 -4.84 11.56
N GLU A 24 -38.37 -6.17 11.40
CA GLU A 24 -37.19 -6.97 11.05
C GLU A 24 -36.76 -6.75 9.59
N ALA A 25 -37.71 -6.57 8.67
CA ALA A 25 -37.44 -6.19 7.29
C ALA A 25 -36.85 -4.78 7.19
N GLU A 26 -37.40 -3.81 7.91
CA GLU A 26 -36.85 -2.44 8.00
C GLU A 26 -35.42 -2.44 8.56
N ARG A 27 -35.19 -3.20 9.64
CA ARG A 27 -33.84 -3.35 10.22
C ARG A 27 -32.87 -3.98 9.24
N SER A 28 -33.29 -5.03 8.54
CA SER A 28 -32.47 -5.71 7.53
C SER A 28 -32.13 -4.80 6.36
N LEU A 29 -33.10 -3.98 5.91
CA LEU A 29 -32.90 -2.98 4.87
C LEU A 29 -31.91 -1.89 5.33
N ALA A 30 -32.02 -1.43 6.57
CA ALA A 30 -31.09 -0.46 7.15
C ALA A 30 -29.66 -1.02 7.21
N VAL A 31 -29.49 -2.28 7.63
CA VAL A 31 -28.18 -2.96 7.64
C VAL A 31 -27.63 -3.10 6.22
N ALA A 32 -28.45 -3.50 5.25
CA ALA A 32 -28.03 -3.63 3.86
C ALA A 32 -27.57 -2.28 3.27
N ARG A 33 -28.30 -1.19 3.56
CA ARG A 33 -27.92 0.16 3.15
C ARG A 33 -26.62 0.62 3.81
N ALA A 34 -26.42 0.34 5.09
CA ALA A 34 -25.18 0.66 5.79
C ALA A 34 -23.98 -0.08 5.19
N LYS A 35 -24.14 -1.38 4.89
CA LYS A 35 -23.10 -2.18 4.20
C LYS A 35 -22.77 -1.62 2.82
N LEU A 36 -23.79 -1.27 2.03
CA LEU A 36 -23.59 -0.66 0.71
C LEU A 36 -22.86 0.68 0.81
N ALA A 37 -23.26 1.56 1.74
CA ALA A 37 -22.61 2.84 1.95
C ALA A 37 -21.15 2.67 2.36
N HIS A 38 -20.84 1.71 3.24
CA HIS A 38 -19.47 1.38 3.62
C HIS A 38 -18.64 0.91 2.41
N ALA A 39 -19.15 -0.03 1.63
CA ALA A 39 -18.48 -0.51 0.42
C ALA A 39 -18.25 0.60 -0.61
N MET A 40 -19.21 1.53 -0.77
CA MET A 40 -19.04 2.69 -1.64
C MET A 40 -17.97 3.65 -1.13
N ILE A 41 -17.85 3.85 0.18
CA ILE A 41 -16.79 4.67 0.78
C ILE A 41 -15.42 4.05 0.51
N GLU A 42 -15.27 2.74 0.75
CA GLU A 42 -14.04 2.00 0.46
C GLU A 42 -13.66 2.07 -1.02
N TRP A 43 -14.64 1.90 -1.92
CA TRP A 43 -14.43 2.02 -3.36
C TRP A 43 -14.02 3.43 -3.79
N ILE A 44 -14.64 4.47 -3.24
CA ILE A 44 -14.22 5.86 -3.52
C ILE A 44 -12.80 6.13 -3.00
N GLN A 45 -12.43 5.55 -1.84
CA GLN A 45 -11.07 5.67 -1.32
C GLN A 45 -10.05 4.94 -2.21
N SER A 46 -10.37 3.77 -2.74
CA SER A 46 -9.47 3.05 -3.65
C SER A 46 -9.27 3.82 -4.97
N LEU A 47 -10.34 4.40 -5.53
CA LEU A 47 -10.26 5.28 -6.71
C LEU A 47 -9.38 6.52 -6.48
N ARG A 48 -9.37 7.07 -5.27
CA ARG A 48 -8.49 8.23 -4.92
C ARG A 48 -7.02 7.84 -4.80
N LYS A 49 -6.72 6.61 -4.36
CA LYS A 49 -5.35 6.12 -4.19
C LYS A 49 -4.73 5.65 -5.50
N ASP A 50 -5.51 5.17 -6.45
CA ASP A 50 -4.99 4.56 -7.69
C ASP A 50 -4.04 5.48 -8.49
N PRO A 51 -4.33 6.79 -8.71
CA PRO A 51 -3.41 7.68 -9.41
C PRO A 51 -2.07 7.86 -8.68
N LEU A 52 -2.10 7.92 -7.34
CA LEU A 52 -0.90 8.06 -6.52
C LEU A 52 -0.05 6.78 -6.56
N ILE A 53 -0.70 5.61 -6.48
CA ILE A 53 -0.01 4.32 -6.59
C ILE A 53 0.62 4.18 -7.97
N ARG A 54 -0.09 4.52 -9.07
CA ARG A 54 0.48 4.47 -10.43
C ARG A 54 1.69 5.39 -10.57
N SER A 55 1.60 6.63 -10.09
CA SER A 55 2.72 7.56 -10.12
C SER A 55 3.92 7.05 -9.32
N PHE A 56 3.68 6.42 -8.18
CA PHE A 56 4.73 5.75 -7.41
C PHE A 56 5.36 4.58 -8.18
N GLU A 57 4.54 3.70 -8.77
CA GLU A 57 4.99 2.54 -9.58
C GLU A 57 5.87 2.98 -10.76
N GLU A 58 5.50 4.06 -11.46
CA GLU A 58 6.27 4.64 -12.55
C GLU A 58 7.64 5.15 -12.06
N ARG A 59 7.67 5.91 -10.96
CA ARG A 59 8.92 6.42 -10.39
C ARG A 59 9.82 5.30 -9.86
N ALA A 60 9.25 4.29 -9.22
CA ALA A 60 9.96 3.09 -8.79
C ALA A 60 10.58 2.35 -9.98
N THR A 61 9.85 2.25 -11.09
CA THR A 61 10.33 1.63 -12.34
C THR A 61 11.50 2.40 -12.95
N LEU A 62 11.43 3.74 -12.99
CA LEU A 62 12.53 4.58 -13.48
C LEU A 62 13.77 4.47 -12.60
N TYR A 63 13.58 4.46 -11.28
CA TYR A 63 14.66 4.24 -10.31
C TYR A 63 15.33 2.88 -10.53
N ALA A 64 14.54 1.81 -10.61
CA ALA A 64 15.02 0.46 -10.84
C ALA A 64 15.78 0.32 -12.17
N THR A 65 15.25 0.91 -13.24
CA THR A 65 15.90 0.88 -14.57
C THR A 65 17.25 1.59 -14.53
N SER A 66 17.32 2.74 -13.86
CA SER A 66 18.55 3.52 -13.74
C SER A 66 19.62 2.79 -12.92
N LEU A 67 19.22 2.12 -11.83
CA LEU A 67 20.13 1.30 -11.03
C LEU A 67 20.63 0.07 -11.78
N ARG A 68 19.75 -0.64 -12.50
CA ARG A 68 20.17 -1.79 -13.33
C ARG A 68 21.21 -1.39 -14.37
N ASN A 69 21.04 -0.22 -15.01
CA ASN A 69 22.02 0.30 -15.95
C ASN A 69 23.36 0.63 -15.27
N LEU A 70 23.31 1.20 -14.06
CA LEU A 70 24.51 1.46 -13.25
C LEU A 70 25.23 0.15 -12.88
N PHE A 71 24.50 -0.85 -12.38
CA PHE A 71 25.07 -2.15 -12.02
C PHE A 71 25.68 -2.85 -13.22
N LYS A 72 24.99 -2.83 -14.36
CA LYS A 72 25.53 -3.36 -15.61
C LYS A 72 26.87 -2.71 -15.98
N PHE A 73 26.94 -1.38 -15.90
CA PHE A 73 28.18 -0.64 -16.18
C PHE A 73 29.31 -0.98 -15.20
N LEU A 74 29.01 -1.12 -13.90
CA LEU A 74 30.04 -1.33 -12.87
C LEU A 74 30.48 -2.80 -12.79
N VAL A 75 29.52 -3.72 -12.66
CA VAL A 75 29.77 -5.13 -12.40
C VAL A 75 30.24 -5.85 -13.66
N GLU A 76 29.63 -5.60 -14.81
CA GLU A 76 29.96 -6.31 -16.04
C GLU A 76 31.12 -5.65 -16.80
N SER A 77 31.20 -4.30 -16.77
CA SER A 77 32.16 -3.59 -17.63
C SER A 77 33.46 -3.20 -16.91
N ARG A 78 33.48 -3.15 -15.56
CA ARG A 78 34.66 -2.76 -14.76
C ARG A 78 34.78 -3.50 -13.42
N PRO A 79 34.75 -4.85 -13.41
CA PRO A 79 34.82 -5.63 -12.17
C PRO A 79 36.10 -5.38 -11.36
N GLU A 80 37.20 -4.99 -12.02
CA GLU A 80 38.48 -4.70 -11.38
C GLU A 80 38.42 -3.51 -10.41
N LYS A 81 37.45 -2.61 -10.56
CA LYS A 81 37.32 -1.38 -9.76
C LYS A 81 36.46 -1.52 -8.53
N MET A 82 35.91 -2.71 -8.26
CA MET A 82 34.92 -2.90 -7.19
C MET A 82 35.46 -2.57 -5.79
N ASN A 83 36.75 -2.81 -5.55
CA ASN A 83 37.39 -2.51 -4.26
C ASN A 83 37.93 -1.07 -4.18
N GLU A 84 37.80 -0.27 -5.25
CA GLU A 84 38.25 1.11 -5.27
C GLU A 84 37.17 2.06 -4.74
N ALA A 85 37.61 3.20 -4.19
CA ALA A 85 36.72 4.28 -3.83
C ALA A 85 36.13 4.95 -5.09
N PRO A 86 34.81 5.26 -5.11
CA PRO A 86 34.22 6.04 -6.19
C PRO A 86 34.85 7.43 -6.27
N SER A 87 35.08 7.91 -7.50
CA SER A 87 35.51 9.30 -7.71
C SER A 87 34.49 10.29 -7.12
N PRO A 88 34.88 11.54 -6.79
CA PRO A 88 33.93 12.53 -6.25
C PRO A 88 32.71 12.75 -7.14
N ALA A 89 32.86 12.68 -8.47
CA ALA A 89 31.75 12.78 -9.42
C ALA A 89 30.81 11.56 -9.35
N ALA A 90 31.38 10.36 -9.27
CA ALA A 90 30.62 9.13 -9.09
C ALA A 90 29.87 9.10 -7.75
N ARG A 91 30.54 9.52 -6.66
CA ARG A 91 29.94 9.62 -5.33
C ARG A 91 28.70 10.52 -5.33
N ARG A 92 28.77 11.71 -5.97
CA ARG A 92 27.61 12.59 -6.14
C ARG A 92 26.46 11.93 -6.92
N ASN A 93 26.77 11.15 -7.94
CA ASN A 93 25.74 10.42 -8.70
C ASN A 93 25.08 9.35 -7.83
N ILE A 94 25.85 8.60 -7.04
CA ILE A 94 25.32 7.62 -6.07
C ILE A 94 24.44 8.33 -5.02
N GLU A 95 24.87 9.47 -4.49
CA GLU A 95 24.07 10.27 -3.54
C GLU A 95 22.72 10.71 -4.12
N ASN A 96 22.63 10.97 -5.42
CA ASN A 96 21.36 11.27 -6.08
C ASN A 96 20.42 10.05 -6.11
N PHE A 97 20.95 8.83 -6.27
CA PHE A 97 20.15 7.61 -6.14
C PHE A 97 19.64 7.43 -4.71
N ILE A 98 20.48 7.68 -3.70
CA ILE A 98 20.07 7.62 -2.28
C ILE A 98 18.96 8.63 -1.99
N ARG A 99 19.08 9.88 -2.47
CA ARG A 99 18.04 10.90 -2.33
C ARG A 99 16.74 10.49 -3.00
N THR A 100 16.82 9.89 -4.20
CA THR A 100 15.64 9.41 -4.92
C THR A 100 14.93 8.30 -4.14
N TYR A 101 15.68 7.35 -3.58
CA TYR A 101 15.16 6.31 -2.70
C TYR A 101 14.47 6.88 -1.46
N ARG A 102 15.10 7.84 -0.77
CA ARG A 102 14.48 8.53 0.38
C ARG A 102 13.18 9.24 0.02
N SER A 103 13.13 9.89 -1.14
CA SER A 103 11.88 10.49 -1.63
C SER A 103 10.81 9.42 -1.90
N LEU A 104 11.17 8.27 -2.49
CA LEU A 104 10.24 7.17 -2.71
C LEU A 104 9.68 6.63 -1.38
N ARG A 105 10.52 6.47 -0.34
CA ARG A 105 10.06 6.07 1.00
C ARG A 105 8.96 7.00 1.53
N ILE A 106 9.17 8.31 1.43
CA ILE A 106 8.21 9.32 1.91
C ILE A 106 6.89 9.23 1.14
N ASP A 107 6.95 9.06 -0.19
CA ASP A 107 5.74 8.95 -1.01
C ASP A 107 4.99 7.65 -0.69
N PHE A 108 5.70 6.54 -0.57
CA PHE A 108 5.13 5.27 -0.15
C PHE A 108 4.43 5.38 1.21
N GLN A 109 5.11 5.96 2.21
CA GLN A 109 4.55 6.12 3.56
C GLN A 109 3.22 6.89 3.53
N LYS A 110 3.15 7.98 2.75
CA LYS A 110 1.93 8.77 2.57
C LYS A 110 0.81 7.98 1.88
N ILE A 111 1.14 7.21 0.84
CA ILE A 111 0.15 6.43 0.08
C ILE A 111 -0.39 5.26 0.92
N ALA A 112 0.51 4.56 1.61
CA ALA A 112 0.19 3.44 2.49
C ALA A 112 -0.42 3.88 3.83
N ASN A 113 -0.33 5.18 4.17
CA ASN A 113 -0.78 5.75 5.43
C ASN A 113 -0.17 5.05 6.65
N LEU A 114 1.16 4.89 6.62
CA LEU A 114 1.94 4.25 7.69
C LEU A 114 2.47 5.29 8.69
N SER A 115 2.51 4.91 9.96
CA SER A 115 3.26 5.68 10.98
C SER A 115 4.76 5.59 10.72
N ASP A 116 5.55 6.49 11.31
CA ASP A 116 7.02 6.41 11.22
C ASP A 116 7.54 5.08 11.81
N GLU A 117 6.92 4.61 12.90
CA GLU A 117 7.27 3.34 13.54
C GLU A 117 6.98 2.13 12.62
N ASP A 118 5.83 2.10 11.97
CA ASP A 118 5.49 1.01 11.04
C ASP A 118 6.35 1.06 9.78
N MET A 119 6.69 2.27 9.32
CA MET A 119 7.58 2.45 8.18
C MET A 119 8.97 1.87 8.47
N GLU A 120 9.57 2.20 9.62
CA GLU A 120 10.89 1.67 9.98
C GLU A 120 10.87 0.16 10.30
N LYS A 121 9.76 -0.38 10.81
CA LYS A 121 9.61 -1.83 11.03
C LYS A 121 9.49 -2.61 9.72
N LEU A 122 8.72 -2.10 8.76
CA LEU A 122 8.44 -2.80 7.50
C LEU A 122 9.54 -2.57 6.46
N PHE A 123 10.09 -1.36 6.42
CA PHE A 123 11.06 -0.90 5.43
C PHE A 123 12.11 -0.03 6.13
N PRO A 124 13.08 -0.60 6.87
CA PRO A 124 14.07 0.17 7.62
C PRO A 124 14.92 1.06 6.69
N GLU A 125 15.31 2.25 7.13
CA GLU A 125 16.16 3.14 6.33
C GLU A 125 17.56 2.56 6.12
N GLU A 126 17.95 2.45 4.85
CA GLU A 126 19.33 2.11 4.47
C GLU A 126 20.28 3.29 4.77
N SER A 127 21.41 2.99 5.42
CA SER A 127 22.36 4.00 5.95
C SER A 127 22.86 5.02 4.91
N GLY A 128 22.91 4.62 3.63
CA GLY A 128 23.46 5.44 2.57
C GLY A 128 25.00 5.55 2.59
N TYR A 129 25.66 4.84 3.50
CA TYR A 129 27.12 4.89 3.66
C TYR A 129 27.82 3.90 2.71
N PHE A 130 28.90 4.36 2.07
CA PHE A 130 29.75 3.52 1.23
C PHE A 130 31.16 4.09 1.13
N GLU A 131 32.16 3.21 1.14
CA GLU A 131 33.57 3.56 0.93
C GLU A 131 34.04 3.14 -0.45
N THR A 132 33.69 1.91 -0.86
CA THR A 132 34.06 1.30 -2.12
C THR A 132 32.88 1.21 -3.10
N TRP A 133 33.18 0.90 -4.36
CA TRP A 133 32.15 0.56 -5.35
C TRP A 133 31.35 -0.68 -4.97
N ALA A 134 31.98 -1.68 -4.33
CA ALA A 134 31.29 -2.87 -3.83
C ALA A 134 30.24 -2.52 -2.77
N ASP A 135 30.60 -1.67 -1.80
CA ASP A 135 29.67 -1.19 -0.78
C ASP A 135 28.51 -0.42 -1.42
N ALA A 136 28.83 0.47 -2.37
CA ALA A 136 27.82 1.27 -3.06
C ALA A 136 26.84 0.39 -3.85
N VAL A 137 27.33 -0.62 -4.57
CA VAL A 137 26.48 -1.54 -5.33
C VAL A 137 25.59 -2.35 -4.39
N SER A 138 26.15 -2.93 -3.32
CA SER A 138 25.37 -3.71 -2.36
C SER A 138 24.29 -2.86 -1.67
N MET A 139 24.64 -1.66 -1.24
CA MET A 139 23.71 -0.71 -0.62
C MET A 139 22.59 -0.31 -1.59
N LEU A 140 22.92 0.05 -2.84
CA LEU A 140 21.92 0.43 -3.84
C LEU A 140 21.02 -0.75 -4.22
N ASP A 141 21.53 -1.97 -4.21
CA ASP A 141 20.75 -3.17 -4.50
C ASP A 141 19.76 -3.47 -3.36
N ASN A 142 20.16 -3.29 -2.11
CA ASN A 142 19.25 -3.35 -0.96
C ASN A 142 18.13 -2.30 -1.07
N MET A 143 18.47 -1.05 -1.42
CA MET A 143 17.48 0.00 -1.68
C MET A 143 16.52 -0.38 -2.81
N LEU A 144 17.03 -0.97 -3.90
CA LEU A 144 16.21 -1.47 -5.00
C LEU A 144 15.24 -2.58 -4.55
N HIS A 145 15.74 -3.55 -3.78
CA HIS A 145 14.91 -4.62 -3.22
C HIS A 145 13.78 -4.05 -2.34
N GLN A 146 14.08 -3.11 -1.47
CA GLN A 146 13.04 -2.46 -0.66
C GLN A 146 12.01 -1.73 -1.51
N VAL A 147 12.41 -1.00 -2.56
CA VAL A 147 11.47 -0.32 -3.48
C VAL A 147 10.56 -1.34 -4.19
N VAL A 148 11.09 -2.47 -4.62
CA VAL A 148 10.29 -3.55 -5.22
C VAL A 148 9.27 -4.11 -4.22
N GLN A 149 9.68 -4.28 -2.95
CA GLN A 149 8.77 -4.73 -1.89
C GLN A 149 7.67 -3.69 -1.59
N MET A 150 7.98 -2.39 -1.61
CA MET A 150 6.99 -1.32 -1.47
C MET A 150 5.96 -1.34 -2.61
N VAL A 151 6.40 -1.53 -3.85
CA VAL A 151 5.47 -1.70 -5.00
C VAL A 151 4.57 -2.91 -4.77
N ALA A 152 5.14 -4.05 -4.40
CA ALA A 152 4.35 -5.26 -4.12
C ALA A 152 3.36 -5.05 -2.97
N TYR A 153 3.73 -4.27 -1.94
CA TYR A 153 2.85 -3.91 -0.83
C TYR A 153 1.63 -3.10 -1.31
N LEU A 154 1.86 -2.04 -2.11
CA LEU A 154 0.77 -1.23 -2.66
C LEU A 154 -0.12 -2.03 -3.61
N GLN A 155 0.45 -2.95 -4.38
CA GLN A 155 -0.32 -3.83 -5.28
C GLN A 155 -1.20 -4.81 -4.52
N ARG A 156 -0.74 -5.37 -3.40
CA ARG A 156 -1.59 -6.19 -2.54
C ARG A 156 -2.73 -5.38 -1.93
N ALA A 157 -2.46 -4.12 -1.56
CA ALA A 157 -3.48 -3.23 -1.00
C ALA A 157 -4.52 -2.71 -2.02
N LYS A 158 -4.32 -2.96 -3.33
CA LYS A 158 -5.31 -2.67 -4.38
C LYS A 158 -6.43 -3.74 -4.47
N PHE A 159 -6.24 -4.92 -3.88
CA PHE A 159 -7.16 -6.06 -3.90
C PHE A 159 -7.62 -6.44 -2.49
#